data_AF-A0A0D1CAI3-F1
#
_entry.id   AF-A0A0D1CAI3-F1
#
_cell.length_a   1.000
_cell.length_b   1.000
_cell.length_c   1.000
_cell.angle_alpha   90.00
_cell.angle_beta   90.00
_cell.angle_gamma   90.00
#
_symmetry.space_group_name_H-M   'P 1'
#
loop_
_entity.id
_entity.type
_entity.pdbx_description
1 polymer ?
#
loop_
_entity_poly.entity_id
_entity_poly.type
_entity_poly.pdbx_seq_one_letter_code
_entity_poly.pdbx_strand_id
1 'polypeptide(L)'
;MELKSQWHRLDPATRRWLMENPGCVVLPRTISTIVARVADEPVVRDQHGAIQLSAADVSFIRSRVHSSSAPSGDHRFFDAGQPGSAAPGDASDPNRTESGHLD
;
A
#
# COMPACT_ATOMS: atom_id res chain seq x y z
N MET A 1 -14.03 -16.06 -6.83
CA MET A 1 -12.68 -16.64 -6.97
C MET A 1 -12.02 -16.60 -5.61
N GLU A 2 -11.43 -17.71 -5.15
CA GLU A 2 -10.60 -17.74 -3.94
C GLU A 2 -9.13 -17.97 -4.31
N LEU A 3 -8.35 -16.88 -4.39
CA LEU A 3 -6.93 -16.96 -4.76
C LEU A 3 -6.14 -17.84 -3.77
N LYS A 4 -6.51 -17.81 -2.49
CA LYS A 4 -5.89 -18.60 -1.42
C LYS A 4 -5.91 -20.10 -1.72
N SER A 5 -7.06 -20.62 -2.13
CA SER A 5 -7.28 -22.05 -2.39
C SER A 5 -6.50 -22.54 -3.60
N GLN A 6 -6.21 -21.65 -4.55
CA GLN A 6 -5.54 -21.95 -5.82
C GLN A 6 -4.05 -21.57 -5.80
N TRP A 7 -3.57 -20.91 -4.74
CA TRP A 7 -2.22 -20.37 -4.64
C TRP A 7 -1.13 -21.41 -4.93
N HIS A 8 -1.30 -22.64 -4.45
CA HIS A 8 -0.35 -23.73 -4.64
C HIS A 8 -0.29 -24.25 -6.09
N ARG A 9 -1.35 -24.01 -6.88
CA ARG A 9 -1.43 -24.40 -8.30
C ARG A 9 -0.79 -23.37 -9.23
N LEU A 10 -0.53 -22.15 -8.73
CA LEU A 10 0.14 -21.11 -9.50
C LEU A 10 1.62 -21.40 -9.69
N ASP A 11 2.11 -21.13 -10.89
CA ASP A 11 3.54 -21.18 -11.20
C ASP A 11 4.33 -20.24 -10.26
N PRO A 12 5.52 -20.64 -9.79
CA PRO A 12 6.36 -19.81 -8.93
C PRO A 12 6.61 -18.38 -9.45
N ALA A 13 6.74 -18.15 -10.76
CA ALA A 13 6.92 -16.82 -11.32
C ALA A 13 5.67 -15.94 -11.09
N THR A 14 4.48 -16.52 -11.20
CA THR A 14 3.21 -15.82 -10.97
C THR A 14 3.03 -15.49 -9.49
N ARG A 15 3.34 -16.44 -8.60
CA ARG A 15 3.32 -16.20 -7.14
C ARG A 15 4.28 -15.09 -6.74
N ARG A 16 5.50 -15.09 -7.31
CA ARG A 16 6.50 -14.05 -7.08
C ARG A 16 5.99 -12.68 -7.53
N TRP A 17 5.45 -12.58 -8.74
CA TRP A 17 4.89 -11.33 -9.25
C TRP A 17 3.79 -10.77 -8.33
N LEU A 18 2.90 -11.62 -7.81
CA LEU A 18 1.86 -11.21 -6.86
C LEU A 18 2.44 -10.70 -5.54
N MET A 19 3.49 -11.35 -5.03
CA MET A 19 4.19 -10.90 -3.81
C MET A 19 4.98 -9.60 -4.01
N GLU A 20 5.53 -9.37 -5.19
CA GLU A 20 6.21 -8.11 -5.56
C GLU A 20 5.20 -6.95 -5.77
N ASN A 21 3.93 -7.25 -6.01
CA ASN A 21 2.87 -6.27 -6.27
C ASN A 21 1.66 -6.43 -5.31
N PRO A 22 1.83 -6.30 -3.98
CA PRO A 22 0.78 -6.59 -3.00
C PRO A 22 -0.35 -5.56 -2.94
N GLY A 23 -0.20 -4.42 -3.61
CA GLY A 23 -1.23 -3.41 -3.81
C GLY A 23 -2.07 -3.60 -5.07
N CYS A 24 -1.76 -4.63 -5.87
CA CYS A 24 -2.47 -4.88 -7.12
C CYS A 24 -3.91 -5.31 -6.82
N VAL A 25 -4.89 -4.56 -7.34
CA VAL A 25 -6.32 -4.89 -7.25
C VAL A 25 -6.86 -5.45 -8.58
N VAL A 26 -6.20 -5.12 -9.69
CA VAL A 26 -6.60 -5.56 -11.04
C VAL A 26 -5.42 -6.28 -11.68
N LEU A 27 -5.60 -7.58 -11.95
CA LEU A 27 -4.58 -8.40 -12.58
C LEU A 27 -4.47 -8.07 -14.08
N PRO A 28 -3.24 -7.88 -14.59
CA PRO A 28 -3.00 -7.77 -16.02
C PRO A 28 -3.43 -9.05 -16.75
N ARG A 29 -3.86 -8.93 -18.01
CA ARG A 29 -4.40 -10.03 -18.82
C ARG A 29 -3.54 -11.30 -18.84
N THR A 30 -2.22 -11.15 -18.88
CA THR A 30 -1.28 -12.29 -18.84
C THR A 30 -1.43 -13.08 -17.54
N ILE A 31 -1.37 -12.39 -16.39
CA ILE A 31 -1.53 -12.99 -15.07
C ILE A 31 -2.95 -13.54 -14.90
N SER A 32 -3.96 -12.80 -15.36
CA SER A 32 -5.34 -13.23 -15.35
C SER A 32 -5.59 -14.52 -16.13
N THR A 33 -4.85 -14.73 -17.22
CA THR A 33 -4.94 -15.95 -18.02
C THR A 33 -4.38 -17.14 -17.25
N ILE A 34 -3.25 -16.97 -16.58
CA ILE A 34 -2.62 -18.03 -15.77
C ILE A 34 -3.53 -18.39 -14.60
N VAL A 35 -4.02 -17.39 -13.86
CA VAL A 35 -4.91 -17.55 -12.71
C VAL A 35 -6.18 -18.30 -13.10
N ALA A 36 -6.84 -17.89 -14.20
CA ALA A 36 -8.07 -18.57 -14.61
C ALA A 36 -7.87 -20.01 -15.12
N ARG A 37 -6.67 -20.37 -15.60
CA ARG A 37 -6.38 -21.77 -16.00
C ARG A 37 -6.28 -22.71 -14.80
N VAL A 38 -5.84 -22.18 -13.65
CA VAL A 38 -5.70 -22.97 -12.42
C VAL A 38 -6.94 -22.86 -11.52
N ALA A 39 -7.84 -21.94 -11.86
CA ALA A 39 -9.04 -21.72 -11.10
C ALA A 39 -10.05 -22.84 -11.33
N ASP A 40 -10.56 -23.38 -10.22
CA ASP A 40 -11.61 -24.39 -10.23
C ASP A 40 -12.97 -23.77 -10.60
N GLU A 41 -13.20 -22.54 -10.12
CA GLU A 41 -14.41 -21.77 -10.37
C GLU A 41 -14.22 -20.77 -11.51
N PRO A 42 -15.28 -20.48 -12.29
CA PRO A 42 -15.25 -19.48 -13.34
C PRO A 42 -14.82 -18.12 -12.77
N VAL A 43 -13.72 -17.59 -13.28
CA VAL A 43 -13.22 -16.29 -12.83
C VAL A 43 -13.87 -15.19 -13.65
N VAL A 44 -14.53 -14.26 -12.95
CA VAL A 44 -15.10 -13.06 -13.57
C VAL A 44 -13.98 -12.20 -14.13
N ARG A 45 -14.06 -11.93 -15.43
CA ARG A 45 -13.14 -11.08 -16.16
C ARG A 45 -13.87 -9.84 -16.64
N ASP A 46 -13.19 -8.71 -16.57
CA ASP A 46 -13.63 -7.45 -17.17
C ASP A 46 -13.62 -7.53 -18.72
N GLN A 47 -14.19 -6.54 -19.40
CA GLN A 47 -14.19 -6.38 -20.86
C GLN A 47 -12.80 -6.49 -21.51
N HIS A 48 -11.75 -6.11 -20.79
CA HIS A 48 -10.36 -6.25 -21.26
C HIS A 48 -9.72 -7.59 -20.91
N GLY A 49 -10.46 -8.50 -20.26
CA GLY A 49 -9.98 -9.80 -19.84
C GLY A 49 -9.05 -9.78 -18.63
N ALA A 50 -9.06 -8.68 -17.88
CA ALA A 50 -8.43 -8.52 -16.58
C ALA A 50 -9.31 -9.16 -15.48
N ILE A 51 -8.70 -9.55 -14.37
CA ILE A 51 -9.42 -10.07 -13.20
C ILE A 51 -9.32 -9.06 -12.07
N GLN A 52 -10.46 -8.70 -11.50
CA GLN A 52 -10.50 -7.88 -10.30
C GLN A 52 -10.38 -8.78 -9.07
N LEU A 53 -9.37 -8.52 -8.25
CA LEU A 53 -9.15 -9.21 -6.99
C LEU A 53 -10.15 -8.72 -5.95
N SER A 54 -10.66 -9.65 -5.14
CA SER A 54 -11.46 -9.28 -3.98
C SER A 54 -10.57 -8.71 -2.87
N ALA A 55 -11.16 -7.97 -1.94
CA ALA A 55 -10.44 -7.48 -0.76
C ALA A 55 -9.80 -8.62 0.05
N ALA A 56 -10.41 -9.82 0.05
CA ALA A 56 -9.87 -11.01 0.70
C ALA A 56 -8.61 -11.53 -0.01
N ASP A 57 -8.60 -11.54 -1.35
CA ASP A 57 -7.44 -11.97 -2.14
C ASP A 57 -6.26 -11.01 -1.94
N VAL A 58 -6.51 -9.70 -1.96
CA VAL A 58 -5.49 -8.67 -1.71
C VAL A 58 -4.90 -8.81 -0.30
N SER A 59 -5.77 -9.03 0.70
CA SER A 59 -5.34 -9.25 2.09
C SER A 59 -4.48 -10.51 2.22
N PHE A 60 -4.84 -11.59 1.51
CA PHE A 60 -4.06 -12.82 1.49
C PHE A 60 -2.67 -12.61 0.87
N ILE A 61 -2.57 -11.90 -0.26
CA ILE A 61 -1.29 -11.56 -0.89
C ILE A 61 -0.42 -10.76 0.09
N ARG A 62 -0.99 -9.76 0.77
CA ARG A 62 -0.28 -8.98 1.79
C ARG A 62 0.23 -9.88 2.91
N SER A 63 -0.59 -10.76 3.47
CA SER A 63 -0.16 -11.69 4.53
C SER A 63 1.01 -12.59 4.11
N ARG A 64 1.07 -12.98 2.82
CA ARG A 64 2.22 -13.73 2.26
C ARG A 64 3.50 -12.91 2.22
N VAL A 65 3.43 -11.63 1.84
CA VAL A 65 4.60 -10.73 1.86
C VAL A 65 5.15 -10.59 3.28
N HIS A 66 4.27 -10.36 4.26
CA HIS A 66 4.67 -10.26 5.67
C HIS A 66 5.25 -11.57 6.22
N SER A 67 4.77 -12.73 5.75
CA SER A 67 5.30 -14.04 6.15
C SER A 67 6.63 -14.37 5.48
N SER A 68 6.88 -13.87 4.27
CA SER A 68 8.16 -14.03 3.56
C SER A 68 9.22 -13.06 4.06
N SER A 69 8.80 -11.94 4.65
CA SER A 69 9.64 -10.92 5.26
C SER A 69 9.56 -11.05 6.78
N ALA A 70 10.29 -11.99 7.39
CA ALA A 70 10.62 -11.86 8.81
C ALA A 70 11.19 -10.45 9.06
N PRO A 71 10.87 -9.80 10.20
CA PRO A 71 10.88 -8.35 10.31
C PRO A 71 12.31 -7.80 10.35
N SER A 72 12.85 -7.45 9.19
CA SER A 72 13.73 -6.29 9.09
C SER A 72 12.80 -5.09 9.00
N GLY A 73 12.39 -4.60 10.18
CA GLY A 73 11.53 -3.43 10.28
C GLY A 73 12.19 -2.25 9.59
N ASP A 74 11.59 -1.81 8.50
CA ASP A 74 11.34 -0.40 8.18
C ASP A 74 10.52 -0.36 6.89
N HIS A 75 9.20 -0.24 7.01
CA HIS A 75 8.36 0.17 5.90
C HIS A 75 7.49 1.34 6.38
N ARG A 76 8.16 2.47 6.63
CA ARG A 76 7.51 3.78 6.71
C ARG A 76 7.26 4.27 5.28
N PHE A 77 6.26 3.72 4.61
CA PHE A 77 5.70 4.34 3.41
C PHE A 77 4.34 4.92 3.77
N PHE A 78 4.22 6.24 3.52
CA PHE A 78 3.17 7.19 3.93
C PHE A 78 3.38 7.90 5.28
N ASP A 79 4.44 8.71 5.35
CA ASP A 79 4.48 9.93 6.17
C ASP A 79 4.76 11.14 5.26
N ALA A 80 3.87 11.37 4.29
CA ALA A 80 3.85 12.59 3.50
C ALA A 80 2.68 13.44 3.99
N GLY A 81 2.86 14.06 5.16
CA GLY A 81 1.79 14.82 5.80
C GLY A 81 2.15 15.50 7.13
N GLN A 82 3.39 15.96 7.34
CA GLN A 82 3.60 17.04 8.32
C GLN A 82 3.79 18.36 7.56
N PRO A 83 2.71 19.16 7.36
CA PRO A 83 2.89 20.55 6.98
C PRO A 83 3.49 21.31 8.17
N GLY A 84 4.73 21.78 7.97
CA GLY A 84 5.27 22.95 8.65
C GLY A 84 5.86 22.74 10.04
N SER A 85 7.09 22.24 10.11
CA SER A 85 8.03 22.79 11.11
C SER A 85 8.39 24.21 10.67
N ALA A 86 7.54 25.18 11.04
CA ALA A 86 7.97 26.57 11.11
C ALA A 86 8.98 26.66 12.26
N ALA A 87 10.23 26.99 11.93
CA ALA A 87 11.32 27.17 12.87
C ALA A 87 10.97 28.26 13.91
N PRO A 88 11.49 28.15 15.15
CA PRO A 88 11.46 29.26 16.11
C PRO A 88 12.52 30.29 15.69
N GLY A 89 12.11 31.23 14.84
CA GLY A 89 12.91 32.38 14.47
C GLY A 89 12.52 33.59 15.32
N ASP A 90 13.24 33.77 16.42
CA ASP A 90 13.67 35.05 16.99
C ASP A 90 12.80 36.29 16.70
N ALA A 91 11.96 36.65 17.67
CA ALA A 91 11.50 38.02 17.84
C ALA A 91 11.53 38.33 19.33
N SER A 92 12.73 38.62 19.83
CA SER A 92 12.87 39.32 21.11
C SER A 92 12.39 40.77 20.94
N ASP A 93 11.52 41.16 21.87
CA ASP A 93 10.89 42.46 22.10
C ASP A 93 11.89 43.64 22.18
N PRO A 94 11.52 44.85 21.71
CA PRO A 94 11.46 45.95 22.67
C PRO A 94 10.39 46.99 22.30
N ASN A 95 9.15 46.83 22.77
CA ASN A 95 8.26 47.99 22.97
C ASN A 95 7.74 48.05 24.41
N ARG A 96 8.70 47.97 25.33
CA ARG A 96 8.76 48.83 26.51
C ARG A 96 8.95 50.25 25.99
N THR A 97 8.03 51.20 26.15
CA THR A 97 7.93 52.05 27.35
C THR A 97 6.80 53.04 27.10
N GLU A 98 5.66 52.96 27.81
CA GLU A 98 4.82 54.15 28.11
C GLU A 98 4.13 53.92 29.47
N SER A 99 4.91 54.06 30.54
CA SER A 99 4.40 54.38 31.88
C SER A 99 4.59 55.87 32.10
N GLY A 100 3.52 56.58 32.49
CA GLY A 100 3.52 58.02 32.70
C GLY A 100 4.44 58.49 33.82
N HIS A 101 4.95 59.72 33.68
CA HIS A 101 5.42 60.56 34.78
C HIS A 101 5.29 62.04 34.40
N LEU A 102 4.95 62.84 35.42
CA LEU A 102 4.54 64.23 35.40
C LEU A 102 5.67 65.21 35.06
N ASP A 103 5.28 66.38 34.52
CA ASP A 103 5.73 67.70 35.00
C ASP A 103 4.55 68.67 34.92
#